data_AF-A0A9X9F3I2-F1
#
_entry.id   AF-A0A9X9F3I2-F1
#
_cell.length_a   1.000
_cell.length_b   1.000
_cell.length_c   1.000
_cell.angle_alpha   90.00
_cell.angle_beta   90.00
_cell.angle_gamma   90.00
#
_symmetry.space_group_name_H-M   'P 1'
#
loop_
_entity.id
_entity.type
_entity.pdbx_description
1 polymer ?
#
loop_
_entity_poly.entity_id
_entity_poly.type
_entity_poly.pdbx_seq_one_letter_code
_entity_poly.pdbx_strand_id
1 'polypeptide(L)'
;VKATSNSVELSWKPAIDNVGVKEYQVLRNGQLINTVVGTSVVDKKLSPNTEYTYTVKAVDAAGNISRESEALVVKTAVEKPDTEAPTQPKGLHSMGTTTNS
;
A
#
# COMPACT_ATOMS: atom_id res chain seq x y z
N VAL A 1 9.62 -4.15 1.28
CA VAL A 1 9.11 -2.99 0.51
C VAL A 1 8.97 -3.42 -0.93
N LYS A 2 7.82 -3.16 -1.56
CA LYS A 2 7.61 -3.38 -3.00
C LYS A 2 7.16 -2.07 -3.63
N ALA A 3 7.69 -1.72 -4.80
CA ALA A 3 7.34 -0.50 -5.51
C ALA A 3 6.92 -0.83 -6.95
N THR A 4 5.87 -0.17 -7.42
CA THR A 4 5.45 -0.14 -8.82
C THR A 4 5.66 1.26 -9.39
N SER A 5 5.12 1.55 -10.58
CA SER A 5 5.12 2.91 -11.12
C SER A 5 4.22 3.87 -10.34
N ASN A 6 3.20 3.38 -9.61
CA ASN A 6 2.18 4.23 -8.98
C ASN A 6 1.83 3.84 -7.54
N SER A 7 2.54 2.88 -6.96
CA SER A 7 2.30 2.41 -5.59
C SER A 7 3.55 1.92 -4.90
N VAL A 8 3.57 2.02 -3.58
CA VAL A 8 4.60 1.46 -2.70
C VAL A 8 3.92 0.72 -1.56
N GLU A 9 4.29 -0.55 -1.38
CA GLU A 9 3.91 -1.38 -0.25
C GLU A 9 5.05 -1.37 0.79
N LEU A 10 4.72 -0.89 1.98
CA LEU A 10 5.60 -0.80 3.14
C LEU A 10 5.17 -1.83 4.17
N SER A 11 6.16 -2.47 4.80
CA SER A 11 5.97 -3.31 5.97
C SER A 11 7.12 -3.12 6.94
N TRP A 12 6.82 -3.16 8.23
CA TRP A 12 7.79 -2.98 9.30
C TRP A 12 7.57 -3.99 10.42
N LYS A 13 8.56 -4.10 11.31
CA LYS A 13 8.43 -4.88 12.55
C LYS A 13 7.63 -4.06 13.58
N PRO A 14 6.76 -4.68 14.39
CA PRO A 14 6.08 -3.99 15.48
C PRO A 14 7.08 -3.28 16.39
N ALA A 15 6.78 -2.06 16.81
CA ALA A 15 7.53 -1.41 17.88
C ALA A 15 7.24 -2.13 19.22
N ILE A 16 8.26 -2.20 20.07
CA ILE A 16 8.16 -2.82 21.39
C ILE A 16 7.86 -1.71 22.38
N ASP A 17 6.71 -1.78 23.03
CA ASP A 17 6.35 -0.89 24.13
C ASP A 17 5.70 -1.68 25.27
N ASN A 18 5.88 -1.22 26.51
CA ASN A 18 5.35 -1.87 27.71
C ASN A 18 3.83 -1.73 27.86
N VAL A 19 3.23 -0.72 27.22
CA VAL A 19 1.76 -0.47 27.23
C VAL A 19 1.06 -1.02 25.98
N GLY A 20 1.83 -1.33 24.94
CA GLY A 20 1.32 -1.82 23.66
C GLY A 20 1.01 -0.70 22.66
N VAL A 21 1.42 -0.90 21.42
CA VAL A 21 1.18 0.04 20.32
C VAL A 21 -0.26 -0.11 19.81
N LYS A 22 -1.00 1.00 19.78
CA LYS A 22 -2.38 1.06 19.27
C LYS A 22 -2.40 1.19 17.75
N GLU A 23 -1.56 2.07 17.20
CA GLU A 23 -1.53 2.38 15.77
C GLU A 23 -0.18 2.95 15.36
N TYR A 24 0.03 3.04 14.05
CA TYR A 24 1.21 3.60 13.42
C TYR A 24 0.81 4.72 12.47
N GLN A 25 1.48 5.86 12.60
CA GLN A 25 1.39 6.98 11.68
C GLN A 25 2.47 6.83 10.61
N VAL A 26 2.07 6.76 9.35
CA VAL A 26 2.99 6.64 8.20
C VAL A 26 3.10 8.00 7.54
N LEU A 27 4.33 8.48 7.43
CA LEU A 27 4.66 9.76 6.83
C LEU A 27 5.37 9.55 5.49
N ARG A 28 5.04 10.39 4.51
CA ARG A 28 5.73 10.48 3.22
C ARG A 28 6.23 11.91 3.04
N ASN A 29 7.53 12.07 2.82
CA ASN A 29 8.20 13.36 2.69
C ASN A 29 7.86 14.31 3.88
N GLY A 30 7.77 13.73 5.09
CA GLY A 30 7.42 14.46 6.32
C GLY A 30 5.93 14.74 6.52
N GLN A 31 5.05 14.38 5.58
CA GLN A 31 3.60 14.56 5.72
C GLN A 31 2.92 13.25 6.10
N LEU A 32 2.01 13.29 7.08
CA LEU A 32 1.17 12.15 7.44
C LEU A 32 0.28 11.77 6.24
N ILE A 33 0.44 10.54 5.75
CA ILE A 33 -0.39 10.02 4.65
C ILE A 33 -1.41 8.98 5.12
N ASN A 34 -1.14 8.29 6.22
CA ASN A 34 -2.01 7.23 6.72
C ASN A 34 -1.77 6.94 8.20
N THR A 35 -2.79 6.39 8.85
CA THR A 35 -2.72 5.83 10.19
C THR A 35 -3.29 4.42 10.16
N VAL A 36 -2.50 3.43 10.60
CA VAL A 36 -2.84 2.01 10.50
C VAL A 36 -2.63 1.29 11.82
N VAL A 37 -3.52 0.36 12.18
CA VAL A 37 -3.37 -0.48 13.38
C VAL A 37 -2.36 -1.62 13.17
N GLY A 38 -2.18 -2.05 11.92
CA GLY A 38 -1.22 -3.09 11.53
C GLY A 38 0.19 -2.55 11.24
N THR A 39 1.09 -3.44 10.83
CA THR A 39 2.48 -3.09 10.48
C THR A 39 2.76 -3.10 8.99
N SER A 40 1.73 -2.81 8.19
CA SER A 40 1.82 -2.68 6.74
C SER A 40 0.87 -1.63 6.20
N VAL A 41 1.26 -1.02 5.07
CA VAL A 41 0.43 -0.08 4.32
C VAL A 41 0.77 -0.16 2.83
N VAL A 42 -0.22 0.10 1.99
CA VAL A 42 -0.02 0.33 0.55
C VAL A 42 -0.33 1.79 0.25
N ASP A 43 0.71 2.55 -0.08
CA ASP A 43 0.59 3.90 -0.61
C ASP A 43 0.34 3.82 -2.12
N LYS A 44 -0.68 4.53 -2.61
CA LYS A 44 -1.16 4.46 -4.00
C LYS A 44 -1.22 5.87 -4.60
N LYS A 45 -1.45 5.95 -5.91
CA LYS A 45 -1.54 7.23 -6.65
C LYS A 45 -0.23 8.02 -6.61
N LEU A 46 0.90 7.31 -6.61
CA LEU A 46 2.23 7.89 -6.72
C LEU A 46 2.57 8.24 -8.17
N SER A 47 3.48 9.19 -8.35
CA SER A 47 4.04 9.51 -9.65
C SER A 47 5.15 8.51 -10.02
N PRO A 48 5.26 8.09 -11.29
CA PRO A 48 6.33 7.20 -11.74
C PRO A 48 7.69 7.88 -11.69
N ASN A 49 8.76 7.07 -11.62
CA ASN A 49 10.15 7.53 -11.59
C ASN A 49 10.44 8.62 -10.53
N THR A 50 9.69 8.61 -9.42
CA THR A 50 9.73 9.65 -8.38
C THR A 50 10.25 9.05 -7.09
N GLU A 51 11.12 9.79 -6.41
CA GLU A 51 11.66 9.40 -5.11
C GLU A 51 10.74 9.89 -3.98
N TYR A 52 10.50 9.01 -3.02
CA TYR A 52 9.70 9.27 -1.82
C TYR A 52 10.48 8.80 -0.59
N THR A 53 10.43 9.60 0.47
CA THR A 53 10.99 9.23 1.77
C THR A 53 9.87 8.88 2.72
N TYR A 54 9.95 7.71 3.35
CA TYR A 54 8.95 7.23 4.29
C TYR A 54 9.54 7.12 5.71
N THR A 55 8.76 7.55 6.69
CA THR A 55 9.01 7.32 8.12
C THR A 55 7.74 6.84 8.80
N VAL A 56 7.89 6.15 9.93
CA VAL A 56 6.76 5.63 10.72
C VAL A 56 6.92 6.07 12.17
N LYS A 57 5.82 6.50 12.80
CA LYS A 57 5.73 6.74 14.26
C LYS A 57 4.75 5.73 14.86
N ALA A 58 5.05 5.23 16.04
CA ALA A 58 4.12 4.43 16.84
C ALA A 58 3.30 5.36 17.74
N VAL A 59 2.03 5.00 17.97
CA VAL A 59 1.13 5.65 18.91
C VAL A 59 0.63 4.60 19.90
N ASP A 60 0.83 4.83 21.19
CA ASP A 60 0.37 3.92 22.23
C ASP A 60 -1.13 4.10 22.56
N ALA A 61 -1.67 3.24 23.42
CA ALA A 61 -3.07 3.33 23.85
C ALA A 61 -3.40 4.60 24.65
N ALA A 62 -2.41 5.24 25.26
CA ALA A 62 -2.54 6.49 26.03
C ALA A 62 -2.44 7.74 25.14
N GLY A 63 -2.09 7.59 23.86
CA GLY A 63 -1.93 8.67 22.90
C GLY A 63 -0.52 9.26 22.82
N ASN A 64 0.48 8.64 23.45
CA ASN A 64 1.88 9.06 23.29
C ASN A 64 2.39 8.65 21.91
N ILE A 65 3.12 9.56 21.25
CA ILE A 65 3.68 9.35 19.92
C ILE A 65 5.20 9.19 20.02
N SER A 66 5.74 8.16 19.36
CA SER A 66 7.19 7.92 19.31
C SER A 66 7.93 8.94 18.44
N ARG A 67 9.27 8.89 18.50
CA ARG A 67 10.13 9.47 17.45
C ARG A 67 9.89 8.74 16.12
N GLU A 68 10.27 9.38 15.02
CA GLU A 68 10.26 8.77 13.68
C GLU A 68 11.24 7.59 13.61
N SER A 69 10.87 6.58 12.83
CA SER A 69 11.77 5.51 12.40
C SER A 69 12.94 6.05 11.58
N GLU A 70 13.90 5.18 11.28
CA GLU A 70 14.85 5.45 10.19
C GLU A 70 14.10 5.76 8.89
N ALA A 71 14.63 6.72 8.14
CA ALA A 71 14.06 7.14 6.87
C ALA A 71 14.32 6.09 5.80
N LEU A 72 13.25 5.64 5.15
CA LEU A 72 13.32 4.73 4.03
C LEU A 72 13.08 5.50 2.72
N VAL A 73 14.11 5.56 1.88
CA VAL A 73 14.01 6.16 0.55
C VAL A 73 13.59 5.10 -0.47
N VAL A 74 12.53 5.35 -1.21
CA VAL A 74 11.98 4.46 -2.24
C VAL A 74 11.74 5.25 -3.51
N LYS A 75 12.20 4.72 -4.64
CA LYS A 75 11.94 5.28 -5.96
C LYS A 75 10.92 4.42 -6.72
N THR A 76 9.83 5.03 -7.19
CA THR A 76 8.84 4.34 -8.02
C THR A 76 9.43 3.98 -9.38
N ALA A 77 8.93 2.88 -9.97
CA ALA A 77 9.38 2.46 -11.29
C ALA A 77 8.99 3.48 -12.37
N VAL A 78 9.70 3.47 -13.49
CA VAL A 78 9.25 4.18 -14.70
C VAL A 78 7.95 3.52 -15.17
N GLU A 79 6.96 4.32 -15.53
CA GLU A 79 5.73 3.81 -16.16
C GLU A 79 6.10 3.24 -17.53
N LYS A 80 5.88 1.94 -17.71
CA LYS A 80 5.95 1.31 -19.02
C LYS A 80 4.52 1.26 -19.58
N PRO A 81 4.30 1.67 -20.85
CA PRO A 81 3.02 1.45 -21.49
C PRO A 81 2.62 -0.02 -21.39
N ASP A 82 1.39 -0.30 -20.98
CA ASP A 82 0.84 -1.65 -21.09
C ASP A 82 0.65 -1.97 -22.58
N THR A 83 1.45 -2.89 -23.08
CA THR A 83 1.37 -3.37 -24.47
C THR A 83 0.72 -4.75 -24.57
N GLU A 84 0.26 -5.33 -23.48
CA GLU A 84 -0.31 -6.67 -23.45
C GLU A 84 -1.83 -6.59 -23.58
N ALA A 85 -2.37 -7.07 -24.70
CA ALA A 85 -3.81 -7.20 -24.86
C ALA A 85 -4.35 -8.32 -23.96
N PRO A 86 -5.53 -8.14 -23.33
CA PRO A 86 -6.16 -9.20 -22.56
C PRO A 86 -6.52 -10.38 -23.47
N THR A 87 -6.50 -11.61 -22.93
CA THR A 87 -6.96 -12.78 -23.67
C THR A 87 -8.48 -12.75 -23.86
N GLN A 88 -8.97 -13.26 -25.00
CA GLN A 88 -10.41 -13.38 -25.23
C GLN A 88 -11.11 -14.21 -24.13
N PRO A 89 -12.36 -13.88 -23.75
CA PRO A 89 -13.17 -14.74 -22.89
C PRO A 89 -13.35 -16.14 -23.50
N LYS A 90 -13.30 -17.19 -22.68
CA LYS A 90 -13.61 -18.57 -23.07
C LYS A 90 -14.95 -18.99 -22.46
N GLY A 91 -15.63 -19.96 -23.07
CA GLY A 91 -16.88 -20.52 -22.55
C GLY A 91 -18.13 -19.72 -22.89
N LEU A 92 -18.14 -19.02 -24.03
CA LEU A 92 -19.35 -18.41 -24.56
C LEU A 92 -20.36 -19.52 -24.93
N HIS A 93 -21.47 -19.61 -24.21
CA HIS A 93 -22.57 -20.53 -24.47
C HIS A 93 -23.89 -19.75 -24.48
N SER A 94 -24.80 -20.10 -25.38
CA SER A 94 -26.18 -19.63 -25.33
C SER A 94 -26.96 -20.50 -24.35
N MET A 95 -27.67 -19.88 -23.39
CA MET A 95 -28.70 -20.58 -22.65
C MET A 95 -29.86 -20.80 -23.62
N GLY A 96 -29.96 -22.00 -24.19
CA GLY A 96 -31.07 -22.38 -25.07
C GLY A 96 -32.40 -22.18 -24.35
N THR A 97 -33.37 -21.56 -25.02
CA THR A 97 -34.73 -21.43 -24.53
C THR A 97 -35.40 -22.81 -24.47
N THR A 98 -35.86 -23.24 -23.30
CA THR A 98 -36.76 -24.39 -23.18
C THR A 98 -38.18 -23.96 -23.56
N THR A 99 -38.73 -24.48 -24.66
CA THR A 99 -40.18 -24.53 -24.85
C THR A 99 -40.72 -25.69 -24.04
N ASN A 100 -41.48 -25.40 -22.96
CA ASN A 100 -42.38 -26.39 -22.40
C ASN A 100 -43.63 -26.46 -23.29
N SER A 101 -43.99 -27.68 -23.69
CA SER A 101 -45.21 -28.01 -24.43
C SER A 101 -46.49 -27.70 -23.67
#